data_AF-A0A7X9E7X1-F1
#
_entry.id   AF-A0A7X9E7X1-F1
#
_cell.length_a   1.000
_cell.length_b   1.000
_cell.length_c   1.000
_cell.angle_alpha   90.00
_cell.angle_beta   90.00
_cell.angle_gamma   90.00
#
_symmetry.space_group_name_H-M   'P 1'
#
loop_
_entity.id
_entity.type
_entity.pdbx_description
1 polymer ?
#
loop_
_entity_poly.entity_id
_entity_poly.type
_entity_poly.pdbx_seq_one_letter_code
_entity_poly.pdbx_strand_id
1 'polypeptide(L)'
;MENEALELKPLISESFELIPPTNKDKAEKYEELKSVLEKYDIEEAVSNILNLKWKQKVFVNDTDSKFGADYKLPNIASVNYSRGALGAMGVAHEMVHLLMGQNSWTDIPEINEYIQKHEDLKDFSRMRTVGYPIEQMVAYLLMRDVALDISESDESVDKERINSQYNDAWFARILDSEYPTEHLKTLGKKIIDDWEARPKDVPVTDWIKKLITTE
;
A
#
# COMPACT_ATOMS: atom_id res chain seq x y z
N MET A 1 8.04 -27.83 28.52
CA MET A 1 7.49 -26.50 28.17
C MET A 1 6.79 -26.70 26.87
N GLU A 2 5.46 -26.67 26.90
CA GLU A 2 4.61 -26.87 25.74
C GLU A 2 4.81 -25.71 24.77
N ASN A 3 5.02 -26.04 23.50
CA ASN A 3 4.88 -25.12 22.38
C ASN A 3 3.41 -24.71 22.34
N GLU A 4 3.06 -23.57 22.95
CA GLU A 4 1.87 -22.85 22.55
C GLU A 4 2.12 -22.40 21.11
N ALA A 5 1.60 -23.19 20.16
CA ALA A 5 1.42 -22.75 18.79
C ALA A 5 0.79 -21.35 18.86
N LEU A 6 1.44 -20.36 18.24
CA LEU A 6 0.85 -19.05 18.03
C LEU A 6 -0.57 -19.27 17.49
N GLU A 7 -1.57 -19.07 18.35
CA GLU A 7 -2.96 -19.05 17.92
C GLU A 7 -3.07 -17.94 16.89
N LEU A 8 -3.13 -18.35 15.62
CA LEU A 8 -3.46 -17.48 14.51
C LEU A 8 -4.84 -16.92 14.84
N LYS A 9 -4.85 -15.68 15.38
CA LYS A 9 -6.09 -14.94 15.54
C LYS A 9 -6.86 -15.01 14.22
N PRO A 10 -8.17 -15.29 14.25
CA PRO A 10 -8.96 -15.39 13.04
C PRO A 10 -8.83 -14.09 12.24
N LEU A 11 -8.91 -14.20 10.91
CA LEU A 11 -9.22 -13.07 10.04
C LEU A 11 -10.35 -12.27 10.71
N ILE A 12 -10.19 -10.95 10.83
CA ILE A 12 -11.34 -10.11 11.14
C ILE A 12 -12.19 -10.13 9.87
N SER A 13 -13.29 -10.88 9.86
CA SER A 13 -14.31 -10.73 8.81
C SER A 13 -14.83 -9.29 8.84
N GLU A 14 -14.98 -8.64 7.68
CA GLU A 14 -15.31 -7.21 7.57
C GLU A 14 -14.20 -6.31 8.14
N SER A 15 -12.95 -6.56 7.73
CA SER A 15 -11.82 -5.75 8.18
C SER A 15 -11.80 -4.34 7.58
N PHE A 16 -12.78 -4.00 6.73
CA PHE A 16 -12.93 -2.69 6.11
C PHE A 16 -14.31 -2.05 6.33
N GLU A 17 -14.35 -0.73 6.54
CA GLU A 17 -15.57 0.07 6.54
C GLU A 17 -15.35 1.43 5.88
N LEU A 18 -16.15 1.75 4.85
CA LEU A 18 -16.17 3.07 4.21
C LEU A 18 -17.09 4.02 4.99
N ILE A 19 -16.56 5.15 5.44
CA ILE A 19 -17.32 6.15 6.19
C ILE A 19 -17.93 7.19 5.24
N PRO A 20 -19.25 7.44 5.32
CA PRO A 20 -19.92 8.45 4.50
C PRO A 20 -19.31 9.86 4.65
N PRO A 21 -19.25 10.66 3.56
CA PRO A 21 -18.74 12.01 3.64
C PRO A 21 -19.71 12.91 4.42
N THR A 22 -19.17 13.90 5.12
CA THR A 22 -19.98 14.93 5.79
C THR A 22 -20.44 16.02 4.82
N ASN A 23 -19.74 16.19 3.70
CA ASN A 23 -20.09 17.15 2.64
C ASN A 23 -21.07 16.51 1.64
N LYS A 24 -22.26 17.12 1.48
CA LYS A 24 -23.30 16.64 0.55
C LYS A 24 -22.85 16.59 -0.91
N ASP A 25 -21.97 17.48 -1.34
CA ASP A 25 -21.48 17.53 -2.72
C ASP A 25 -20.60 16.32 -3.08
N LYS A 26 -20.16 15.56 -2.06
CA LYS A 26 -19.38 14.33 -2.23
C LYS A 26 -20.20 13.05 -2.14
N ALA A 27 -21.52 13.13 -1.92
CA ALA A 27 -22.37 11.95 -1.76
C ALA A 27 -22.36 11.05 -3.00
N GLU A 28 -22.47 11.62 -4.21
CA GLU A 28 -22.39 10.87 -5.46
C GLU A 28 -21.04 10.16 -5.61
N LYS A 29 -19.94 10.83 -5.26
CA LYS A 29 -18.58 10.30 -5.33
C LYS A 29 -18.31 9.20 -4.30
N TYR A 30 -18.92 9.30 -3.13
CA TYR A 30 -18.93 8.22 -2.16
C TYR A 30 -19.67 6.99 -2.71
N GLU A 31 -20.85 7.15 -3.30
CA GLU A 31 -21.60 6.01 -3.86
C GLU A 31 -20.86 5.36 -5.04
N GLU A 32 -20.18 6.15 -5.88
CA GLU A 32 -19.28 5.63 -6.93
C GLU A 32 -18.17 4.75 -6.33
N LEU A 33 -17.44 5.24 -5.33
CA LEU A 33 -16.36 4.50 -4.68
C LEU A 33 -16.88 3.26 -3.96
N LYS A 34 -18.00 3.39 -3.23
CA LYS A 34 -18.65 2.29 -2.52
C LYS A 34 -19.02 1.17 -3.48
N SER A 35 -19.62 1.49 -4.62
CA SER A 35 -19.97 0.52 -5.66
C SER A 35 -18.74 -0.24 -6.18
N VAL A 36 -17.61 0.45 -6.36
CA VAL A 36 -16.33 -0.19 -6.76
C VAL A 36 -15.81 -1.13 -5.67
N LEU A 37 -15.88 -0.73 -4.40
CA LEU A 37 -15.44 -1.55 -3.25
C LEU A 37 -16.39 -2.71 -2.94
N GLU A 38 -17.68 -2.59 -3.27
CA GLU A 38 -18.63 -3.70 -3.21
C GLU A 38 -18.44 -4.69 -4.36
N LYS A 39 -17.94 -4.20 -5.51
CA LYS A 39 -17.68 -5.03 -6.69
C LYS A 39 -16.34 -5.77 -6.63
N TYR A 40 -15.30 -5.12 -6.09
CA TYR A 40 -13.95 -5.67 -6.01
C TYR A 40 -13.52 -5.76 -4.55
N ASP A 41 -13.09 -6.96 -4.14
CA ASP A 41 -12.48 -7.16 -2.84
C ASP A 41 -11.03 -6.68 -2.83
N ILE A 42 -10.86 -5.34 -2.82
CA ILE A 42 -9.55 -4.69 -2.82
C ILE A 42 -8.78 -5.06 -1.54
N GLU A 43 -9.48 -5.24 -0.43
CA GLU A 43 -8.89 -5.68 0.83
C GLU A 43 -8.22 -7.04 0.68
N GLU A 44 -8.97 -8.02 0.15
CA GLU A 44 -8.47 -9.37 -0.11
C GLU A 44 -7.34 -9.33 -1.14
N ALA A 45 -7.48 -8.55 -2.23
CA ALA A 45 -6.43 -8.41 -3.24
C ALA A 45 -5.12 -7.88 -2.65
N VAL A 46 -5.17 -6.79 -1.85
CA VAL A 46 -3.99 -6.24 -1.18
C VAL A 46 -3.40 -7.26 -0.21
N SER A 47 -4.22 -7.91 0.61
CA SER A 47 -3.79 -8.93 1.58
C SER A 47 -3.10 -10.11 0.92
N ASN A 48 -3.65 -10.61 -0.20
CA ASN A 48 -3.13 -11.72 -0.97
C ASN A 48 -1.83 -11.36 -1.68
N ILE A 49 -1.76 -10.19 -2.33
CA ILE A 49 -0.56 -9.74 -3.04
C ILE A 49 0.62 -9.56 -2.07
N LEU A 50 0.38 -8.97 -0.90
CA LEU A 50 1.41 -8.76 0.12
C LEU A 50 1.68 -10.00 1.00
N ASN A 51 0.80 -11.00 0.94
CA ASN A 51 0.78 -12.15 1.84
C ASN A 51 0.90 -11.73 3.32
N LEU A 52 0.07 -10.75 3.70
CA LEU A 52 -0.02 -10.19 5.03
C LEU A 52 -1.46 -10.21 5.52
N LYS A 53 -1.66 -10.36 6.82
CA LYS A 53 -2.99 -10.42 7.43
C LYS A 53 -3.33 -9.11 8.14
N TRP A 54 -4.58 -8.68 8.02
CA TRP A 54 -5.14 -7.58 8.81
C TRP A 54 -5.16 -7.97 10.29
N LYS A 55 -4.68 -7.07 11.14
CA LYS A 55 -4.72 -7.24 12.60
C LYS A 55 -5.82 -6.42 13.26
N GLN A 56 -6.34 -5.40 12.57
CA GLN A 56 -7.38 -4.50 13.03
C GLN A 56 -8.28 -4.07 11.88
N LYS A 57 -9.54 -3.76 12.19
CA LYS A 57 -10.49 -3.18 11.24
C LYS A 57 -10.04 -1.78 10.82
N VAL A 58 -9.96 -1.57 9.51
CA VAL A 58 -9.64 -0.33 8.80
C VAL A 58 -10.91 0.45 8.47
N PHE A 59 -10.87 1.76 8.71
CA PHE A 59 -11.91 2.71 8.33
C PHE A 59 -11.39 3.60 7.20
N VAL A 60 -12.12 3.70 6.09
CA VAL A 60 -11.80 4.68 5.04
C VAL A 60 -12.66 5.92 5.22
N ASN A 61 -11.98 7.06 5.36
CA ASN A 61 -12.58 8.37 5.52
C ASN A 61 -12.26 9.27 4.34
N ASP A 62 -13.18 10.19 4.03
CA ASP A 62 -12.95 11.25 3.05
C ASP A 62 -11.90 12.25 3.55
N THR A 63 -11.04 12.70 2.64
CA THR A 63 -10.13 13.83 2.89
C THR A 63 -9.96 14.70 1.65
N ASP A 64 -9.87 16.01 1.86
CA ASP A 64 -9.44 16.97 0.83
C ASP A 64 -7.91 17.03 0.70
N SER A 65 -7.18 16.33 1.58
CA SER A 65 -5.73 16.21 1.48
C SER A 65 -5.36 15.56 0.13
N LYS A 66 -4.44 16.20 -0.57
CA LYS A 66 -3.82 15.63 -1.78
C LYS A 66 -2.92 14.45 -1.44
N PHE A 67 -2.44 14.41 -0.20
CA PHE A 67 -1.66 13.35 0.40
C PHE A 67 -2.64 12.35 1.01
N GLY A 68 -2.70 11.15 0.45
CA GLY A 68 -3.55 10.08 0.99
C GLY A 68 -3.00 9.55 2.33
N ALA A 69 -3.94 9.00 3.10
CA ALA A 69 -3.92 8.60 4.52
C ALA A 69 -3.39 9.59 5.56
N ASP A 70 -4.20 9.78 6.62
CA ASP A 70 -3.74 10.34 7.89
C ASP A 70 -3.23 9.22 8.80
N TYR A 71 -1.96 8.89 8.65
CA TYR A 71 -1.20 7.90 9.41
C TYR A 71 -1.18 8.09 10.93
N LYS A 72 -1.75 9.18 11.46
CA LYS A 72 -1.86 9.39 12.91
C LYS A 72 -2.81 8.40 13.58
N LEU A 73 -3.67 7.74 12.82
CA LEU A 73 -4.62 6.76 13.32
C LEU A 73 -4.34 5.42 12.62
N PRO A 74 -3.90 4.37 13.36
CA PRO A 74 -3.27 3.15 12.80
C PRO A 74 -4.22 2.27 11.97
N ASN A 75 -5.47 2.68 11.87
CA ASN A 75 -6.53 1.95 11.22
C ASN A 75 -7.46 2.87 10.43
N ILE A 76 -6.99 4.07 10.05
CA ILE A 76 -7.75 4.99 9.19
C ILE A 76 -6.99 5.27 7.91
N ALA A 77 -7.57 4.85 6.79
CA ALA A 77 -7.13 5.28 5.46
C ALA A 77 -7.93 6.54 5.07
N SER A 78 -7.24 7.58 4.65
CA SER A 78 -7.87 8.84 4.22
C SER A 78 -7.75 8.95 2.72
N VAL A 79 -8.87 8.89 2.01
CA VAL A 79 -8.91 8.85 0.56
C VAL A 79 -9.81 9.98 0.07
N ASN A 80 -9.40 10.66 -1.01
CA ASN A 80 -10.25 11.68 -1.59
C ASN A 80 -11.32 11.04 -2.48
N TYR A 81 -12.57 11.03 -2.02
CA TYR A 81 -13.68 10.39 -2.74
C TYR A 81 -13.90 11.02 -4.11
N SER A 82 -13.56 12.31 -4.28
CA SER A 82 -13.68 13.04 -5.54
C SER A 82 -12.81 12.49 -6.68
N ARG A 83 -11.90 11.55 -6.40
CA ARG A 83 -11.10 10.86 -7.42
C ARG A 83 -11.84 9.72 -8.13
N GLY A 84 -13.08 9.39 -7.73
CA GLY A 84 -13.94 8.41 -8.43
C GLY A 84 -13.33 7.00 -8.46
N ALA A 85 -13.41 6.30 -9.59
CA ALA A 85 -12.83 4.95 -9.76
C ALA A 85 -11.29 4.90 -9.57
N LEU A 86 -10.57 5.99 -9.83
CA LEU A 86 -9.15 6.11 -9.46
C LEU A 86 -8.96 6.21 -7.93
N GLY A 87 -10.00 6.57 -7.20
CA GLY A 87 -10.08 6.52 -5.74
C GLY A 87 -9.91 5.10 -5.21
N ALA A 88 -10.34 4.05 -5.93
CA ALA A 88 -10.11 2.66 -5.55
C ALA A 88 -8.63 2.27 -5.58
N MET A 89 -7.86 2.80 -6.54
CA MET A 89 -6.40 2.64 -6.54
C MET A 89 -5.75 3.46 -5.43
N GLY A 90 -6.31 4.63 -5.10
CA GLY A 90 -5.94 5.36 -3.88
C GLY A 90 -6.22 4.55 -2.61
N VAL A 91 -7.34 3.82 -2.54
CA VAL A 91 -7.64 2.90 -1.41
C VAL A 91 -6.59 1.80 -1.34
N ALA A 92 -6.29 1.12 -2.45
CA ALA A 92 -5.26 0.08 -2.49
C ALA A 92 -3.89 0.62 -2.01
N HIS A 93 -3.49 1.82 -2.45
CA HIS A 93 -2.29 2.51 -1.99
C HIS A 93 -2.26 2.66 -0.47
N GLU A 94 -3.29 3.28 0.11
CA GLU A 94 -3.34 3.52 1.55
C GLU A 94 -3.43 2.22 2.36
N MET A 95 -4.08 1.20 1.81
CA MET A 95 -4.17 -0.12 2.44
C MET A 95 -2.79 -0.78 2.58
N VAL A 96 -1.87 -0.61 1.62
CA VAL A 96 -0.50 -1.15 1.74
C VAL A 96 0.17 -0.61 2.99
N HIS A 97 0.18 0.71 3.15
CA HIS A 97 0.84 1.36 4.27
C HIS A 97 0.23 0.93 5.61
N LEU A 98 -1.11 0.85 5.70
CA LEU A 98 -1.78 0.37 6.91
C LEU A 98 -1.46 -1.09 7.20
N LEU A 99 -1.51 -1.97 6.19
CA LEU A 99 -1.28 -3.39 6.37
C LEU A 99 0.17 -3.68 6.79
N MET A 100 1.14 -2.99 6.17
CA MET A 100 2.55 -3.05 6.57
C MET A 100 2.74 -2.52 7.99
N GLY A 101 2.15 -1.36 8.32
CA GLY A 101 2.21 -0.76 9.65
C GLY A 101 1.61 -1.64 10.74
N GLN A 102 0.41 -2.21 10.54
CA GLN A 102 -0.20 -3.18 11.46
C GLN A 102 0.67 -4.43 11.64
N ASN A 103 1.42 -4.81 10.61
CA ASN A 103 2.35 -5.92 10.67
C ASN A 103 3.72 -5.58 11.28
N SER A 104 3.91 -4.35 11.78
CA SER A 104 5.12 -3.93 12.50
C SER A 104 6.39 -4.22 11.68
N TRP A 105 6.33 -4.03 10.36
CA TRP A 105 7.43 -4.45 9.48
C TRP A 105 8.75 -3.74 9.79
N THR A 106 8.71 -2.49 10.28
CA THR A 106 9.88 -1.73 10.73
C THR A 106 10.45 -2.18 12.07
N ASP A 107 9.73 -3.03 12.82
CA ASP A 107 10.20 -3.65 14.06
C ASP A 107 10.96 -4.96 13.78
N ILE A 108 10.95 -5.48 12.55
CA ILE A 108 11.75 -6.64 12.15
C ILE A 108 13.23 -6.27 12.29
N PRO A 109 14.05 -7.03 13.06
CA PRO A 109 15.40 -6.60 13.44
C PRO A 109 16.30 -6.19 12.27
N GLU A 110 16.32 -6.97 11.18
CA GLU A 110 17.17 -6.68 10.03
C GLU A 110 16.70 -5.43 9.26
N ILE A 111 15.38 -5.21 9.17
CA ILE A 111 14.79 -4.00 8.57
C ILE A 111 15.08 -2.79 9.44
N ASN A 112 14.88 -2.93 10.75
CA ASN A 112 15.17 -1.89 11.72
C ASN A 112 16.64 -1.47 11.64
N GLU A 113 17.56 -2.43 11.65
CA GLU A 113 18.99 -2.18 11.58
C GLU A 113 19.37 -1.46 10.28
N TYR A 114 18.83 -1.89 9.15
CA TYR A 114 19.02 -1.19 7.88
C TYR A 114 18.54 0.25 7.96
N ILE A 115 17.30 0.49 8.39
CA ILE A 115 16.77 1.85 8.50
C ILE A 115 17.59 2.70 9.50
N GLN A 116 18.07 2.13 10.60
CA GLN A 116 18.93 2.86 11.54
C GLN A 116 20.27 3.28 10.92
N LYS A 117 20.80 2.53 9.96
CA LYS A 117 22.04 2.87 9.23
C LYS A 117 21.84 3.97 8.17
N HIS A 118 20.63 4.15 7.65
CA HIS A 118 20.35 5.06 6.54
C HIS A 118 19.46 6.24 6.98
N GLU A 119 20.05 7.43 7.10
CA GLU A 119 19.37 8.63 7.62
C GLU A 119 18.17 9.08 6.78
N ASP A 120 18.25 8.90 5.47
CA ASP A 120 17.18 9.24 4.52
C ASP A 120 15.93 8.35 4.64
N LEU A 121 16.02 7.21 5.31
CA LEU A 121 14.86 6.37 5.69
C LEU A 121 14.24 6.77 7.04
N LYS A 122 14.86 7.70 7.77
CA LYS A 122 14.42 8.18 9.10
C LYS A 122 13.80 9.58 9.03
N ASP A 123 13.35 10.04 7.86
CA ASP A 123 12.85 11.40 7.70
C ASP A 123 11.48 11.62 8.37
N PHE A 124 11.50 11.85 9.68
CA PHE A 124 10.33 12.20 10.50
C PHE A 124 9.71 13.57 10.13
N SER A 125 10.36 14.36 9.27
CA SER A 125 9.97 15.73 8.94
C SER A 125 9.18 15.84 7.63
N ARG A 126 9.49 14.98 6.64
CA ARG A 126 8.85 15.04 5.31
C ARG A 126 7.67 14.10 5.17
N MET A 127 7.70 12.88 5.71
CA MET A 127 6.58 11.94 5.67
C MET A 127 6.63 11.01 6.90
N ARG A 128 5.46 10.68 7.43
CA ARG A 128 5.23 10.52 8.88
C ARG A 128 5.58 9.14 9.49
N THR A 129 6.42 8.33 8.84
CA THR A 129 6.90 7.02 9.35
C THR A 129 8.32 6.69 8.92
N VAL A 130 9.03 5.95 9.77
CA VAL A 130 10.34 5.36 9.47
C VAL A 130 10.17 4.33 8.34
N GLY A 131 11.04 4.33 7.33
CA GLY A 131 10.95 3.37 6.22
C GLY A 131 9.89 3.69 5.16
N TYR A 132 9.19 4.82 5.25
CA TYR A 132 8.15 5.25 4.31
C TYR A 132 8.53 5.15 2.82
N PRO A 133 9.77 5.49 2.37
CA PRO A 133 10.13 5.32 0.97
C PRO A 133 10.02 3.87 0.47
N ILE A 134 10.21 2.86 1.33
CA ILE A 134 10.00 1.45 0.92
C ILE A 134 8.51 1.17 0.79
N GLU A 135 7.71 1.55 1.78
CA GLU A 135 6.24 1.37 1.79
C GLU A 135 5.61 2.03 0.55
N GLN A 136 6.05 3.24 0.23
CA GLN A 136 5.55 4.05 -0.88
C GLN A 136 5.80 3.39 -2.23
N MET A 137 7.00 2.83 -2.47
CA MET A 137 7.26 2.13 -3.73
C MET A 137 6.43 0.86 -3.85
N VAL A 138 6.31 0.08 -2.76
CA VAL A 138 5.46 -1.11 -2.72
C VAL A 138 4.00 -0.75 -2.99
N ALA A 139 3.50 0.36 -2.42
CA ALA A 139 2.16 0.85 -2.64
C ALA A 139 1.90 1.18 -4.12
N TYR A 140 2.83 1.89 -4.77
CA TYR A 140 2.71 2.22 -6.20
C TYR A 140 2.72 0.99 -7.12
N LEU A 141 3.57 -0.01 -6.83
CA LEU A 141 3.60 -1.25 -7.58
C LEU A 141 2.31 -2.06 -7.38
N LEU A 142 1.84 -2.14 -6.14
CA LEU A 142 0.61 -2.86 -5.82
C LEU A 142 -0.64 -2.21 -6.42
N MET A 143 -0.71 -0.87 -6.46
CA MET A 143 -1.79 -0.16 -7.17
C MET A 143 -1.92 -0.66 -8.62
N ARG A 144 -0.80 -0.81 -9.33
CA ARG A 144 -0.79 -1.32 -10.70
C ARG A 144 -1.27 -2.76 -10.73
N ASP A 145 -0.75 -3.62 -9.86
CA ASP A 145 -1.10 -5.05 -9.85
C ASP A 145 -2.58 -5.29 -9.52
N VAL A 146 -3.16 -4.55 -8.56
CA VAL A 146 -4.59 -4.61 -8.25
C VAL A 146 -5.42 -4.09 -9.44
N ALA A 147 -4.99 -3.01 -10.10
CA ALA A 147 -5.68 -2.52 -11.30
C ALA A 147 -5.70 -3.58 -12.41
N LEU A 148 -4.57 -4.26 -12.61
CA LEU A 148 -4.44 -5.33 -13.60
C LEU A 148 -5.31 -6.54 -13.25
N ASP A 149 -5.31 -6.98 -11.99
CA ASP A 149 -6.14 -8.09 -11.50
C ASP A 149 -7.64 -7.80 -11.71
N ILE A 150 -8.08 -6.57 -11.38
CA ILE A 150 -9.44 -6.11 -11.68
C ILE A 150 -9.71 -6.15 -13.20
N SER A 151 -8.78 -5.70 -14.04
CA SER A 151 -8.96 -5.71 -15.50
C SER A 151 -9.04 -7.12 -16.11
N GLU A 152 -8.56 -8.14 -15.41
CA GLU A 152 -8.67 -9.53 -15.85
C GLU A 152 -10.05 -10.13 -15.57
N SER A 153 -10.79 -9.54 -14.62
CA SER A 153 -12.14 -9.98 -14.23
C SER A 153 -13.26 -9.03 -14.69
N ASP A 154 -12.94 -7.78 -15.07
CA ASP A 154 -13.87 -6.82 -15.65
C ASP A 154 -13.31 -6.14 -16.92
N GLU A 155 -13.84 -6.54 -18.07
CA GLU A 155 -13.46 -5.98 -19.39
C GLU A 155 -13.78 -4.48 -19.54
N SER A 156 -14.60 -3.89 -18.66
CA SER A 156 -14.82 -2.44 -18.65
C SER A 156 -13.63 -1.64 -18.10
N VAL A 157 -12.68 -2.32 -17.46
CA VAL A 157 -11.44 -1.72 -16.96
C VAL A 157 -10.33 -1.90 -18.00
N ASP A 158 -9.92 -0.78 -18.60
CA ASP A 158 -8.97 -0.74 -19.71
C ASP A 158 -7.53 -1.09 -19.28
N LYS A 159 -7.13 -2.33 -19.59
CA LYS A 159 -5.78 -2.87 -19.35
C LYS A 159 -4.68 -2.10 -20.10
N GLU A 160 -4.94 -1.61 -21.31
CA GLU A 160 -3.95 -0.83 -22.07
C GLU A 160 -3.70 0.51 -21.40
N ARG A 161 -4.77 1.16 -20.92
CA ARG A 161 -4.66 2.40 -20.15
C ARG A 161 -3.86 2.19 -18.87
N ILE A 162 -4.10 1.13 -18.11
CA ILE A 162 -3.34 0.82 -16.88
C ILE A 162 -1.85 0.69 -17.20
N ASN A 163 -1.49 -0.12 -18.20
CA ASN A 163 -0.10 -0.30 -18.63
C ASN A 163 0.54 1.00 -19.15
N SER A 164 -0.23 1.86 -19.82
CA SER A 164 0.25 3.17 -20.27
C SER A 164 0.50 4.17 -19.13
N GLN A 165 -0.23 4.01 -18.02
CA GLN A 165 -0.16 4.92 -16.87
C GLN A 165 0.95 4.53 -15.90
N TYR A 166 1.07 3.24 -15.59
CA TYR A 166 2.01 2.68 -14.60
C TYR A 166 3.17 1.94 -15.27
N ASN A 167 3.92 2.66 -16.11
CA ASN A 167 5.09 2.15 -16.84
C ASN A 167 6.41 2.67 -16.27
N ASP A 168 7.52 2.18 -16.85
CA ASP A 168 8.89 2.55 -16.49
C ASP A 168 9.12 4.07 -16.43
N ALA A 169 8.54 4.83 -17.37
CA ALA A 169 8.69 6.28 -17.39
C ALA A 169 7.94 6.95 -16.22
N TRP A 170 6.82 6.39 -15.80
CA TRP A 170 6.11 6.84 -14.60
C TRP A 170 6.91 6.52 -13.34
N PHE A 171 7.40 5.29 -13.16
CA PHE A 171 8.23 4.92 -12.02
C PHE A 171 9.55 5.71 -11.96
N ALA A 172 10.20 5.97 -13.10
CA ALA A 172 11.38 6.83 -13.15
C ALA A 172 11.08 8.25 -12.64
N ARG A 173 9.95 8.84 -13.03
CA ARG A 173 9.52 10.16 -12.51
C ARG A 173 9.28 10.12 -11.01
N ILE A 174 8.65 9.08 -10.49
CA ILE A 174 8.44 8.90 -9.04
C ILE A 174 9.78 8.88 -8.30
N LEU A 175 10.75 8.08 -8.78
CA LEU A 175 12.09 8.05 -8.21
C LEU A 175 12.74 9.45 -8.23
N ASP A 176 12.62 10.19 -9.32
CA ASP A 176 13.21 11.53 -9.41
C ASP A 176 12.53 12.57 -8.52
N SER A 177 11.21 12.49 -8.34
CA SER A 177 10.45 13.49 -7.59
C SER A 177 10.32 13.20 -6.09
N GLU A 178 10.25 11.92 -5.71
CA GLU A 178 9.95 11.51 -4.32
C GLU A 178 11.16 10.91 -3.58
N TYR A 179 12.25 10.55 -4.29
CA TYR A 179 13.44 9.89 -3.71
C TYR A 179 14.66 10.81 -3.87
N PRO A 180 14.91 11.74 -2.92
CA PRO A 180 15.86 12.84 -3.11
C PRO A 180 17.34 12.45 -2.97
N THR A 181 17.66 11.23 -2.54
CA THR A 181 19.04 10.76 -2.35
C THR A 181 19.36 9.62 -3.32
N GLU A 182 20.64 9.47 -3.68
CA GLU A 182 21.09 8.36 -4.54
C GLU A 182 20.82 6.99 -3.90
N HIS A 183 20.94 6.89 -2.58
CA HIS A 183 20.60 5.68 -1.84
C HIS A 183 19.12 5.32 -2.03
N LEU A 184 18.20 6.28 -1.79
CA LEU A 184 16.77 6.06 -1.97
C LEU A 184 16.41 5.72 -3.43
N LYS A 185 17.01 6.38 -4.41
CA LYS A 185 16.80 6.07 -5.84
C LYS A 185 17.25 4.65 -6.20
N THR A 186 18.42 4.25 -5.70
CA THR A 186 18.97 2.91 -5.91
C THR A 186 18.06 1.85 -5.29
N LEU A 187 17.63 2.07 -4.04
CA LEU A 187 16.73 1.18 -3.33
C LEU A 187 15.36 1.08 -4.04
N GLY A 188 14.77 2.20 -4.39
CA GLY A 188 13.49 2.24 -5.11
C GLY A 188 13.56 1.53 -6.47
N LYS A 189 14.65 1.74 -7.22
CA LYS A 189 14.89 1.01 -8.47
C LYS A 189 15.02 -0.49 -8.24
N LYS A 190 15.75 -0.93 -7.20
CA LYS A 190 15.88 -2.35 -6.85
C LYS A 190 14.53 -2.97 -6.54
N ILE A 191 13.67 -2.29 -5.79
CA ILE A 191 12.30 -2.73 -5.49
C ILE A 191 11.49 -2.90 -6.79
N ILE A 192 11.55 -1.95 -7.71
CA ILE A 192 10.86 -2.02 -9.01
C ILE A 192 11.37 -3.20 -9.84
N ASP A 193 12.69 -3.32 -10.00
CA ASP A 193 13.32 -4.33 -10.86
C ASP A 193 13.03 -5.76 -10.35
N ASP A 194 12.99 -5.96 -9.02
CA ASP A 194 12.77 -7.27 -8.40
C ASP A 194 11.28 -7.60 -8.14
N TRP A 195 10.36 -6.65 -8.35
CA TRP A 195 8.95 -6.80 -7.95
C TRP A 195 8.27 -8.00 -8.59
N GLU A 196 8.39 -8.18 -9.92
CA GLU A 196 7.77 -9.30 -10.65
C GLU A 196 8.36 -10.66 -10.26
N ALA A 197 9.65 -10.67 -9.89
CA ALA A 197 10.38 -11.88 -9.53
C ALA A 197 10.19 -12.29 -8.06
N ARG A 198 9.48 -11.48 -7.26
CA ARG A 198 9.30 -11.74 -5.83
C ARG A 198 8.52 -13.05 -5.61
N PRO A 199 8.87 -13.83 -4.57
CA PRO A 199 8.06 -14.99 -4.17
C PRO A 199 6.67 -14.53 -3.69
N LYS A 200 5.60 -14.96 -4.38
CA LYS A 200 4.22 -14.54 -4.06
C LYS A 200 3.64 -15.25 -2.83
N ASP A 201 4.23 -16.39 -2.44
CA ASP A 201 3.85 -17.22 -1.30
C ASP A 201 4.56 -16.81 0.01
N VAL A 202 5.36 -15.74 -0.03
CA VAL A 202 6.14 -15.23 1.11
C VAL A 202 5.65 -13.82 1.45
N PRO A 203 5.54 -13.46 2.74
CA PRO A 203 5.18 -12.10 3.15
C PRO A 203 6.10 -11.07 2.50
N VAL A 204 5.53 -9.95 2.02
CA VAL A 204 6.29 -8.85 1.42
C VAL A 204 7.42 -8.36 2.33
N THR A 205 7.22 -8.42 3.64
CA THR A 205 8.21 -8.01 4.65
C THR A 205 9.45 -8.90 4.64
N ASP A 206 9.29 -10.20 4.41
CA ASP A 206 10.39 -11.16 4.31
C ASP A 206 11.16 -10.99 2.99
N TRP A 207 10.45 -10.62 1.91
CA TRP A 207 11.10 -10.25 0.65
C TRP A 207 11.89 -8.96 0.79
N ILE A 208 11.32 -7.90 1.39
CA ILE A 208 12.02 -6.64 1.67
C ILE A 208 13.28 -6.90 2.51
N LYS A 209 13.17 -7.72 3.55
CA LYS A 209 14.32 -8.15 4.35
C LYS A 209 15.43 -8.77 3.51
N LYS A 210 15.12 -9.67 2.58
CA LYS A 210 16.13 -10.25 1.66
C LYS A 210 16.71 -9.20 0.71
N LEU A 211 15.86 -8.28 0.23
CA LEU A 211 16.26 -7.22 -0.69
C LEU A 211 17.27 -6.26 -0.05
N ILE A 212 17.11 -5.90 1.23
CA ILE A 212 18.00 -4.94 1.91
C ILE A 212 19.22 -5.59 2.60
N THR A 213 19.30 -6.92 2.67
CA THR A 213 20.42 -7.66 3.29
C THR A 213 21.39 -8.27 2.28
N THR A 214 21.13 -8.11 0.98
CA THR A 214 21.99 -8.58 -0.11
C THR A 214 23.05 -7.57 -0.53
N GLU A 215 23.33 -6.57 0.30
CA GLU A 215 24.42 -5.58 0.17
C GLU A 215 25.59 -5.91 1.11
#